data_AF-A0A7S0GMD0-F1
#
_entry.id   AF-A0A7S0GMD0-F1
#
_cell.length_a   1.000
_cell.length_b   1.000
_cell.length_c   1.000
_cell.angle_alpha   90.00
_cell.angle_beta   90.00
_cell.angle_gamma   90.00
#
_symmetry.space_group_name_H-M   'P 1'
#
loop_
_entity.id
_entity.type
_entity.pdbx_description
1 polymer ?
#
loop_
_entity_poly.entity_id
_entity_poly.type
_entity_poly.pdbx_seq_one_letter_code
_entity_poly.pdbx_strand_id
1 'polypeptide(L)'
;MSAFSSLAASTASARFPAGATGAPSRSSKIGTLSAFSGRARSVRASASPASLDADFAAAASGEWEGHRVYFDATGAPTPIPEKFMPPAFKEWGQVLVDWQSQCAMNVTPDEGIYARELRFIPTAGCEADSSTVETQWDRRVDASEVSPAAVADDAAKAVARGSYNAGPLFLDPGAEDGAEAVVEHCLGFDDKPKSPGAEGKRSRVRVQQTLRFDDAEKMWALFSISAWKEFYYEPFNNAASLCASCGGPNKWGEYPVMPSETFTEGTWEGDVWDGFLGQSDGLVLLPTGIYSEVVTDKTTGDFVCSAGWFVPDRDASYLPPSRDVETHLISRRSYGDDGALRHATFAKRERASTSAKK
;
A
#
# COMPACT_ATOMS: atom_id res chain seq x y z
N MET A 1 -52.93 -38.79 36.58
CA MET A 1 -53.32 -38.37 35.21
C MET A 1 -52.06 -38.51 34.36
N SER A 2 -51.69 -39.74 33.96
CA SER A 2 -52.06 -40.41 32.69
C SER A 2 -51.49 -39.66 31.48
N ALA A 3 -50.74 -40.22 30.53
CA ALA A 3 -50.16 -41.55 30.32
C ALA A 3 -49.15 -41.43 29.15
N PHE A 4 -48.29 -42.44 29.01
CA PHE A 4 -47.45 -42.77 27.85
C PHE A 4 -48.19 -42.76 26.50
N SER A 5 -47.49 -42.46 25.39
CA SER A 5 -47.22 -43.47 24.34
C SER A 5 -46.45 -42.93 23.11
N SER A 6 -45.83 -43.88 22.42
CA SER A 6 -44.84 -43.78 21.35
C SER A 6 -45.40 -43.90 19.92
N LEU A 7 -44.49 -43.73 18.95
CA LEU A 7 -44.43 -44.27 17.57
C LEU A 7 -45.41 -43.69 16.52
N ALA A 8 -44.86 -43.20 15.39
CA ALA A 8 -44.67 -44.00 14.17
C ALA A 8 -44.31 -43.11 12.96
N ALA A 9 -43.44 -43.62 12.09
CA ALA A 9 -43.11 -43.08 10.78
C ALA A 9 -44.22 -43.37 9.75
N SER A 10 -44.35 -42.52 8.72
CA SER A 10 -45.01 -42.90 7.47
C SER A 10 -44.41 -42.17 6.28
N THR A 11 -43.87 -42.98 5.38
CA THR A 11 -43.42 -42.68 4.02
C THR A 11 -44.62 -42.52 3.09
N ALA A 12 -44.58 -41.54 2.18
CA ALA A 12 -45.44 -41.52 0.99
C ALA A 12 -44.59 -41.45 -0.28
N SER A 13 -44.78 -42.48 -1.10
CA SER A 13 -44.18 -42.72 -2.40
C SER A 13 -45.09 -42.16 -3.51
N ALA A 14 -44.52 -41.56 -4.55
CA ALA A 14 -45.20 -41.38 -5.82
C ALA A 14 -44.27 -41.80 -6.97
N ARG A 15 -44.78 -42.66 -7.86
CA ARG A 15 -44.09 -43.32 -8.97
C ARG A 15 -44.39 -42.61 -10.31
N PHE A 16 -43.32 -42.41 -11.11
CA PHE A 16 -43.11 -42.66 -12.57
C PHE A 16 -44.12 -42.13 -13.63
N PRO A 17 -43.66 -41.69 -14.84
CA PRO A 17 -42.92 -42.55 -15.78
C PRO A 17 -41.78 -41.93 -16.61
N ALA A 18 -41.05 -42.86 -17.25
CA ALA A 18 -39.91 -42.66 -18.13
C ALA A 18 -40.31 -42.26 -19.57
N GLY A 19 -39.43 -41.53 -20.26
CA GLY A 19 -39.48 -41.28 -21.70
C GLY A 19 -38.15 -40.68 -22.19
N ALA A 20 -37.56 -41.32 -23.21
CA ALA A 20 -36.22 -41.11 -23.74
C ALA A 20 -36.08 -39.91 -24.71
N THR A 21 -34.87 -39.75 -25.26
CA THR A 21 -34.37 -38.79 -26.30
C THR A 21 -33.65 -37.59 -25.68
N GLY A 22 -32.48 -37.09 -26.10
CA GLY A 22 -31.53 -37.41 -27.17
C GLY A 22 -30.69 -36.14 -27.45
N ALA A 23 -29.36 -36.25 -27.34
CA ALA A 23 -28.30 -35.38 -27.92
C ALA A 23 -28.11 -33.93 -27.38
N PRO A 24 -26.97 -33.23 -27.66
CA PRO A 24 -25.70 -33.68 -28.25
C PRO A 24 -24.43 -33.31 -27.42
N SER A 25 -23.36 -34.08 -27.62
CA SER A 25 -21.98 -33.65 -27.34
C SER A 25 -21.52 -32.62 -28.39
N ARG A 26 -20.89 -31.52 -27.96
CA ARG A 26 -20.06 -30.69 -28.84
C ARG A 26 -18.66 -30.55 -28.25
N SER A 27 -17.69 -31.09 -28.97
CA SER A 27 -16.28 -30.77 -28.81
C SER A 27 -16.03 -29.30 -29.14
N SER A 28 -15.28 -28.62 -28.29
CA SER A 28 -14.56 -27.39 -28.64
C SER A 28 -13.06 -27.66 -28.55
N LYS A 29 -12.37 -27.24 -29.60
CA LYS A 29 -11.00 -27.57 -29.97
C LYS A 29 -10.02 -26.92 -28.98
N ILE A 30 -9.04 -27.69 -28.53
CA ILE A 30 -7.83 -27.20 -27.87
C ILE A 30 -7.02 -26.46 -28.93
N GLY A 31 -7.00 -25.13 -28.84
CA GLY A 31 -6.13 -24.27 -29.64
C GLY A 31 -4.73 -24.30 -29.05
N THR A 32 -3.80 -24.90 -29.78
CA THR A 32 -2.36 -24.88 -29.51
C THR A 32 -1.87 -23.44 -29.49
N LEU A 33 -1.45 -22.94 -28.32
CA LEU A 33 -0.74 -21.66 -28.23
C LEU A 33 0.71 -21.87 -28.69
N SER A 34 1.03 -21.33 -29.86
CA SER A 34 2.41 -21.19 -30.34
C SER A 34 3.22 -20.35 -29.36
N ALA A 35 4.31 -20.93 -28.87
CA ALA A 35 5.33 -20.24 -28.10
C ALA A 35 6.00 -19.14 -28.94
N PHE A 36 5.75 -17.88 -28.60
CA PHE A 36 6.62 -16.78 -29.03
C PHE A 36 7.91 -16.82 -28.21
N SER A 37 8.90 -17.52 -28.74
CA SER A 37 10.30 -17.44 -28.30
C SER A 37 10.89 -16.09 -28.73
N GLY A 38 10.60 -15.04 -27.97
CA GLY A 38 11.36 -13.80 -27.98
C GLY A 38 12.42 -13.84 -26.88
N ARG A 39 13.71 -13.84 -27.25
CA ARG A 39 14.83 -13.70 -26.30
C ARG A 39 14.61 -12.43 -25.46
N ALA A 40 14.31 -12.59 -24.18
CA ALA A 40 14.35 -11.50 -23.21
C ALA A 40 15.80 -11.00 -23.07
N ARG A 41 16.09 -9.81 -23.60
CA ARG A 41 17.23 -9.02 -23.13
C ARG A 41 16.83 -8.49 -21.76
N SER A 42 17.30 -9.13 -20.70
CA SER A 42 17.27 -8.57 -19.35
C SER A 42 18.09 -7.28 -19.35
N VAL A 43 17.41 -6.15 -19.31
CA VAL A 43 17.99 -4.87 -18.93
C VAL A 43 17.23 -4.45 -17.68
N ARG A 44 17.79 -4.79 -16.53
CA ARG A 44 17.22 -4.49 -15.20
C ARG A 44 17.55 -3.03 -14.88
N ALA A 45 16.57 -2.14 -15.00
CA ALA A 45 16.67 -0.80 -14.46
C ALA A 45 15.81 -0.75 -13.20
N SER A 46 16.44 -0.98 -12.05
CA SER A 46 15.93 -0.57 -10.74
C SER A 46 16.90 0.49 -10.22
N ALA A 47 16.38 1.61 -9.77
CA ALA A 47 17.24 2.69 -9.29
C ALA A 47 17.84 2.31 -7.93
N SER A 48 19.17 2.36 -7.82
CA SER A 48 19.87 2.28 -6.52
C SER A 48 19.55 3.53 -5.69
N PRO A 49 19.52 3.45 -4.36
CA PRO A 49 19.07 4.57 -3.55
C PRO A 49 20.07 5.74 -3.65
N ALA A 50 19.55 6.97 -3.60
CA ALA A 50 20.38 8.18 -3.58
C ALA A 50 20.92 8.47 -2.18
N SER A 51 21.89 9.38 -2.08
CA SER A 51 22.28 9.97 -0.81
C SER A 51 21.16 10.83 -0.23
N LEU A 52 21.11 10.93 1.10
CA LEU A 52 20.19 11.80 1.84
C LEU A 52 20.61 13.26 1.68
N ASP A 53 20.30 13.84 0.52
CA ASP A 53 20.71 15.20 0.13
C ASP A 53 19.68 16.27 0.51
N ALA A 54 20.07 17.54 0.37
CA ALA A 54 19.25 18.69 0.75
C ALA A 54 17.93 18.78 -0.04
N ASP A 55 17.92 18.27 -1.27
CA ASP A 55 16.74 18.35 -2.11
C ASP A 55 15.76 17.20 -1.83
N PHE A 56 16.24 16.00 -1.50
CA PHE A 56 15.41 14.95 -0.90
C PHE A 56 14.78 15.47 0.39
N ALA A 57 15.59 16.09 1.25
CA ALA A 57 15.11 16.69 2.48
C ALA A 57 14.01 17.73 2.22
N ALA A 58 14.19 18.62 1.23
CA ALA A 58 13.17 19.60 0.83
C ALA A 58 11.90 18.95 0.26
N ALA A 59 12.03 17.86 -0.50
CA ALA A 59 10.91 17.17 -1.12
C ALA A 59 10.07 16.36 -0.12
N ALA A 60 10.72 15.71 0.85
CA ALA A 60 10.08 14.85 1.86
C ALA A 60 9.56 15.64 3.08
N SER A 61 10.22 16.73 3.45
CA SER A 61 9.81 17.57 4.58
C SER A 61 8.55 18.38 4.30
N GLY A 62 7.78 18.64 5.35
CA GLY A 62 6.53 19.38 5.26
C GLY A 62 5.52 18.96 6.31
N GLU A 63 4.42 19.67 6.30
CA GLU A 63 3.17 19.27 6.96
C GLU A 63 2.34 18.46 5.96
N TRP A 64 1.96 17.26 6.36
CA TRP A 64 1.21 16.32 5.54
C TRP A 64 -0.11 15.95 6.20
N GLU A 65 -1.19 15.92 5.44
CA GLU A 65 -2.54 15.67 5.96
C GLU A 65 -3.23 14.54 5.20
N GLY A 66 -3.99 13.72 5.91
CA GLY A 66 -4.85 12.72 5.29
C GLY A 66 -5.37 11.70 6.29
N HIS A 67 -5.34 10.43 5.90
CA HIS A 67 -5.92 9.35 6.71
C HIS A 67 -4.96 8.18 6.86
N ARG A 68 -4.88 7.66 8.09
CA ARG A 68 -4.18 6.42 8.46
C ARG A 68 -5.20 5.30 8.62
N VAL A 69 -4.88 4.14 8.07
CA VAL A 69 -5.62 2.90 8.28
C VAL A 69 -4.67 1.84 8.83
N TYR A 70 -5.16 1.08 9.79
CA TYR A 70 -4.43 -0.07 10.34
C TYR A 70 -5.01 -1.34 9.72
N PHE A 71 -4.16 -2.23 9.25
CA PHE A 71 -4.54 -3.52 8.69
C PHE A 71 -3.83 -4.64 9.44
N ASP A 72 -4.49 -5.78 9.54
CA ASP A 72 -3.82 -7.02 9.93
C ASP A 72 -2.91 -7.56 8.80
N ALA A 73 -2.22 -8.67 9.05
CA ALA A 73 -1.34 -9.32 8.08
C ALA A 73 -2.08 -9.86 6.84
N THR A 74 -3.41 -9.91 6.84
CA THR A 74 -4.23 -10.34 5.70
C THR A 74 -4.74 -9.17 4.85
N GLY A 75 -4.55 -7.94 5.33
CA GLY A 75 -5.05 -6.72 4.68
C GLY A 75 -6.47 -6.34 5.10
N ALA A 76 -7.02 -6.96 6.15
CA ALA A 76 -8.31 -6.55 6.67
C ALA A 76 -8.15 -5.27 7.51
N PRO A 77 -8.92 -4.20 7.24
CA PRO A 77 -8.81 -2.96 7.99
C PRO A 77 -9.36 -3.14 9.42
N THR A 78 -8.65 -2.57 10.40
CA THR A 78 -9.03 -2.60 11.81
C THR A 78 -10.04 -1.49 12.10
N PRO A 79 -11.24 -1.82 12.62
CA PRO A 79 -12.22 -0.82 13.01
C PRO A 79 -11.71 0.13 14.10
N ILE A 80 -12.09 1.39 13.99
CA ILE A 80 -11.93 2.38 15.06
C ILE A 80 -12.73 1.90 16.29
N PRO A 81 -12.11 1.84 17.49
CA PRO A 81 -12.81 1.42 18.70
C PRO A 81 -14.05 2.28 18.96
N GLU A 82 -15.17 1.65 19.33
CA GLU A 82 -16.46 2.33 19.48
C GLU A 82 -16.43 3.53 20.44
N LYS A 83 -15.52 3.54 21.41
CA LYS A 83 -15.34 4.66 22.35
C LYS A 83 -14.91 5.97 21.67
N PHE A 84 -14.33 5.89 20.48
CA PHE A 84 -13.90 7.04 19.67
C PHE A 84 -14.86 7.35 18.53
N MET A 85 -15.89 6.53 18.32
CA MET A 85 -16.86 6.73 17.25
C MET A 85 -17.94 7.73 17.70
N PRO A 86 -18.15 8.86 17.00
CA PRO A 86 -19.25 9.77 17.30
C PRO A 86 -20.62 9.08 17.27
N PRO A 87 -21.59 9.51 18.11
CA PRO A 87 -22.93 8.92 18.16
C PRO A 87 -23.61 8.82 16.79
N ALA A 88 -23.49 9.84 15.94
CA ALA A 88 -24.09 9.88 14.61
C ALA A 88 -23.64 8.69 13.73
N PHE A 89 -22.35 8.35 13.74
CA PHE A 89 -21.85 7.20 12.96
C PHE A 89 -22.38 5.87 13.49
N LYS A 90 -22.60 5.76 14.81
CA LYS A 90 -23.24 4.58 15.42
C LYS A 90 -24.68 4.44 14.96
N GLU A 91 -25.44 5.54 15.00
CA GLU A 91 -26.84 5.59 14.57
C GLU A 91 -27.00 5.23 13.08
N TRP A 92 -26.02 5.57 12.25
CA TRP A 92 -26.00 5.22 10.83
C TRP A 92 -25.47 3.80 10.55
N GLY A 93 -25.02 3.07 11.57
CA GLY A 93 -24.42 1.74 11.41
C GLY A 93 -23.11 1.75 10.62
N GLN A 94 -22.37 2.86 10.61
CA GLN A 94 -21.10 2.96 9.91
C GLN A 94 -19.98 2.35 10.75
N VAL A 95 -19.11 1.57 10.09
CA VAL A 95 -17.85 1.08 10.67
C VAL A 95 -16.73 1.95 10.11
N LEU A 96 -16.14 2.78 10.96
CA LEU A 96 -15.02 3.61 10.57
C LEU A 96 -13.71 2.83 10.70
N VAL A 97 -12.84 2.94 9.71
CA VAL A 97 -11.48 2.36 9.71
C VAL A 97 -10.39 3.40 9.49
N ASP A 98 -10.76 4.56 8.93
CA ASP A 98 -9.88 5.67 8.62
C ASP A 98 -9.76 6.64 9.78
N TRP A 99 -8.58 6.67 10.37
CA TRP A 99 -8.20 7.71 11.32
C TRP A 99 -7.72 8.93 10.56
N GLN A 100 -8.34 10.09 10.78
CA GLN A 100 -7.74 11.35 10.35
C GLN A 100 -6.35 11.48 10.98
N SER A 101 -5.37 11.79 10.16
CA SER A 101 -3.96 11.83 10.53
C SER A 101 -3.28 13.03 9.92
N GLN A 102 -2.34 13.59 10.67
CA GLN A 102 -1.43 14.60 10.17
C GLN A 102 -0.01 14.26 10.58
N CYS A 103 0.96 14.62 9.74
CA CYS A 103 2.36 14.27 9.91
C CYS A 103 3.23 15.49 9.62
N ALA A 104 3.83 16.05 10.67
CA ALA A 104 4.88 17.06 10.55
C ALA A 104 6.21 16.34 10.36
N MET A 105 6.71 16.31 9.13
CA MET A 105 7.95 15.64 8.76
C MET A 105 9.06 16.66 8.54
N ASN A 106 10.18 16.46 9.22
CA ASN A 106 11.42 17.20 8.99
C ASN A 106 12.55 16.21 8.71
N VAL A 107 13.19 16.35 7.56
CA VAL A 107 14.29 15.51 7.13
C VAL A 107 15.57 16.33 7.13
N THR A 108 16.63 15.81 7.73
CA THR A 108 17.96 16.43 7.70
C THR A 108 19.00 15.42 7.19
N PRO A 109 19.96 15.84 6.34
CA PRO A 109 21.05 14.98 5.85
C PRO A 109 21.77 14.19 6.93
N ASP A 110 21.99 14.81 8.09
CA ASP A 110 22.82 14.25 9.14
C ASP A 110 22.05 13.44 10.20
N GLU A 111 20.76 13.76 10.46
CA GLU A 111 19.99 13.11 11.52
C GLU A 111 18.96 12.11 10.98
N GLY A 112 18.58 12.22 9.70
CA GLY A 112 17.58 11.38 9.06
C GLY A 112 16.18 11.99 9.13
N ILE A 113 15.19 11.19 9.51
CA ILE A 113 13.77 11.60 9.51
C ILE A 113 13.31 11.85 10.94
N TYR A 114 12.79 13.05 11.20
CA TYR A 114 11.89 13.32 12.30
C TYR A 114 10.45 13.41 11.77
N ALA A 115 9.53 12.69 12.40
CA ALA A 115 8.11 12.78 12.08
C ALA A 115 7.29 12.88 13.38
N ARG A 116 6.54 13.96 13.52
CA ARG A 116 5.48 14.06 14.53
C ARG A 116 4.17 13.69 13.87
N GLU A 117 3.57 12.61 14.33
CA GLU A 117 2.33 12.09 13.79
C GLU A 117 1.20 12.31 14.81
N LEU A 118 0.10 12.86 14.32
CA LEU A 118 -1.11 13.12 15.06
C LEU A 118 -2.22 12.21 14.52
N ARG A 119 -3.04 11.70 15.45
CA ARG A 119 -4.26 10.96 15.18
C ARG A 119 -5.42 11.67 15.82
N PHE A 120 -6.50 11.86 15.08
CA PHE A 120 -7.66 12.63 15.52
C PHE A 120 -8.87 11.73 15.76
N ILE A 121 -9.70 12.09 16.73
CA ILE A 121 -11.03 11.48 16.90
C ILE A 121 -11.87 11.80 15.65
N PRO A 122 -12.50 10.81 15.00
CA PRO A 122 -13.40 11.08 13.89
C PRO A 122 -14.50 12.08 14.29
N THR A 123 -14.84 13.01 13.40
CA THR A 123 -15.89 14.00 13.62
C THR A 123 -17.03 13.82 12.64
N ALA A 124 -18.26 14.09 13.07
CA ALA A 124 -19.43 14.16 12.19
C ALA A 124 -19.76 15.64 11.93
N GLY A 125 -19.71 16.09 10.67
CA GLY A 125 -19.98 17.48 10.29
C GLY A 125 -18.77 18.19 9.68
N CYS A 126 -18.73 19.53 9.74
CA CYS A 126 -17.59 20.32 9.25
C CYS A 126 -16.38 20.10 10.17
N GLU A 127 -15.34 19.46 9.65
CA GLU A 127 -14.14 19.03 10.38
C GLU A 127 -13.32 20.21 10.97
N ALA A 128 -13.55 21.44 10.48
CA ALA A 128 -12.83 22.65 10.88
C ALA A 128 -12.98 23.02 12.37
N ASP A 129 -14.15 22.77 12.97
CA ASP A 129 -14.50 23.34 14.28
C ASP A 129 -14.37 22.33 15.45
N SER A 130 -13.95 21.08 15.20
CA SER A 130 -14.04 20.00 16.21
C SER A 130 -12.93 18.96 16.22
N SER A 131 -11.80 19.19 15.54
CA SER A 131 -10.68 18.25 15.52
C SER A 131 -10.07 18.07 16.91
N THR A 132 -10.28 16.89 17.52
CA THR A 132 -9.70 16.52 18.81
C THR A 132 -8.56 15.55 18.58
N VAL A 133 -7.34 15.94 18.97
CA VAL A 133 -6.19 15.03 18.95
C VAL A 133 -6.44 13.91 19.96
N GLU A 134 -6.43 12.68 19.48
CA GLU A 134 -6.54 11.48 20.30
C GLU A 134 -5.16 11.01 20.76
N THR A 135 -4.19 10.96 19.86
CA THR A 135 -2.79 10.64 20.19
C THR A 135 -1.85 11.49 19.36
N GLN A 136 -0.72 11.85 19.96
CA GLN A 136 0.45 12.40 19.29
C GLN A 136 1.67 11.52 19.62
N TRP A 137 2.46 11.16 18.61
CA TRP A 137 3.73 10.49 18.82
C TRP A 137 4.81 11.07 17.91
N ASP A 138 6.01 11.18 18.46
CA ASP A 138 7.19 11.62 17.73
C ASP A 138 8.02 10.38 17.37
N ARG A 139 8.36 10.23 16.09
CA ARG A 139 9.19 9.17 15.55
C ARG A 139 10.48 9.74 14.98
N ARG A 140 11.56 8.99 15.13
CA ARG A 140 12.85 9.26 14.50
C ARG A 140 13.35 8.03 13.76
N VAL A 141 13.95 8.25 12.60
CA VAL A 141 14.70 7.24 11.83
C VAL A 141 16.07 7.82 11.55
N ASP A 142 17.11 7.07 11.90
CA ASP A 142 18.50 7.48 11.69
C ASP A 142 18.80 7.64 10.19
N ALA A 143 19.65 8.60 9.83
CA ALA A 143 20.04 8.84 8.45
C ALA A 143 20.55 7.58 7.73
N SER A 144 21.26 6.69 8.46
CA SER A 144 21.80 5.44 7.90
C SER A 144 20.72 4.42 7.52
N GLU A 145 19.53 4.52 8.10
CA GLU A 145 18.41 3.59 7.85
C GLU A 145 17.50 4.04 6.71
N VAL A 146 17.67 5.28 6.24
CA VAL A 146 16.85 5.90 5.19
C VAL A 146 17.52 5.72 3.84
N SER A 147 16.77 5.22 2.87
CA SER A 147 17.18 5.05 1.49
C SER A 147 16.25 5.85 0.56
N PRO A 148 16.64 7.10 0.20
CA PRO A 148 15.92 7.92 -0.75
C PRO A 148 15.83 7.29 -2.15
N ALA A 149 14.74 7.57 -2.87
CA ALA A 149 14.64 7.23 -4.28
C ALA A 149 15.67 8.03 -5.10
N ALA A 150 16.25 7.39 -6.12
CA ALA A 150 17.20 8.07 -6.99
C ALA A 150 16.53 9.15 -7.84
N VAL A 151 17.29 10.19 -8.12
CA VAL A 151 16.93 11.19 -9.12
C VAL A 151 17.35 10.65 -10.49
N ALA A 152 16.40 10.48 -11.42
CA ALA A 152 16.73 10.23 -12.82
C ALA A 152 16.85 11.56 -13.59
N ASP A 153 17.65 11.57 -14.65
CA ASP A 153 17.82 12.72 -15.55
C ASP A 153 16.47 13.24 -16.10
N ASP A 154 15.52 12.32 -16.30
CA ASP A 154 14.15 12.62 -16.68
C ASP A 154 13.22 12.46 -15.47
N ALA A 155 12.99 13.55 -14.75
CA ALA A 155 12.14 13.59 -13.55
C ALA A 155 10.70 13.09 -13.82
N ALA A 156 10.22 13.14 -15.07
CA ALA A 156 8.91 12.61 -15.42
C ALA A 156 8.87 11.08 -15.40
N LYS A 157 10.01 10.41 -15.52
CA LYS A 157 10.12 8.94 -15.54
C LYS A 157 10.61 8.34 -14.22
N ALA A 158 11.06 9.18 -13.29
CA ALA A 158 11.46 8.74 -11.95
C ALA A 158 10.28 8.71 -10.99
N VAL A 159 10.43 7.93 -9.92
CA VAL A 159 9.62 8.09 -8.71
C VAL A 159 9.86 9.49 -8.13
N ALA A 160 8.84 10.09 -7.50
CA ALA A 160 8.93 11.44 -6.93
C ALA A 160 10.08 11.54 -5.92
N ARG A 161 10.80 12.68 -5.93
CA ARG A 161 12.03 12.86 -5.15
C ARG A 161 11.82 12.68 -3.65
N GLY A 162 10.65 13.01 -3.11
CA GLY A 162 10.32 12.81 -1.69
C GLY A 162 10.05 11.35 -1.30
N SER A 163 10.21 10.40 -2.22
CA SER A 163 10.02 8.97 -1.95
C SER A 163 11.25 8.35 -1.28
N TYR A 164 11.02 7.42 -0.37
CA TYR A 164 12.07 6.73 0.37
C TYR A 164 11.58 5.36 0.86
N ASN A 165 12.52 4.55 1.34
CA ASN A 165 12.21 3.48 2.26
C ASN A 165 13.13 3.59 3.47
N ALA A 166 12.66 3.11 4.61
CA ALA A 166 13.32 3.24 5.89
C ALA A 166 13.13 1.94 6.68
N GLY A 167 14.11 1.58 7.50
CA GLY A 167 14.04 0.39 8.34
C GLY A 167 15.44 -0.08 8.75
N PRO A 168 15.52 -1.17 9.52
CA PRO A 168 16.79 -1.66 10.03
C PRO A 168 17.76 -1.99 8.90
N LEU A 169 19.06 -1.83 9.17
CA LEU A 169 20.13 -2.31 8.29
C LEU A 169 20.42 -3.81 8.46
N PHE A 170 19.92 -4.39 9.55
CA PHE A 170 20.13 -5.77 9.92
C PHE A 170 18.87 -6.34 10.59
N LEU A 171 18.31 -7.39 10.01
CA LEU A 171 17.25 -8.20 10.60
C LEU A 171 17.91 -9.46 11.19
N ASP A 172 18.01 -9.52 12.51
CA ASP A 172 18.69 -10.64 13.19
C ASP A 172 17.99 -11.97 12.86
N PRO A 173 18.68 -12.92 12.18
CA PRO A 173 18.13 -14.25 11.90
C PRO A 173 17.97 -15.10 13.16
N GLY A 174 18.61 -14.72 14.27
CA GLY A 174 18.53 -15.36 15.58
C GLY A 174 17.81 -14.53 16.64
N ALA A 175 16.92 -13.62 16.22
CA ALA A 175 16.14 -12.79 17.12
C ALA A 175 15.32 -13.63 18.11
N GLU A 176 14.93 -13.03 19.24
CA GLU A 176 14.02 -13.68 20.18
C GLU A 176 12.61 -13.81 19.59
N ASP A 177 11.88 -14.86 20.01
CA ASP A 177 10.49 -15.05 19.60
C ASP A 177 9.65 -13.80 19.90
N GLY A 178 8.90 -13.34 18.91
CA GLY A 178 8.08 -12.14 19.03
C GLY A 178 8.84 -10.81 18.91
N ALA A 179 10.15 -10.81 18.64
CA ALA A 179 10.89 -9.60 18.30
C ALA A 179 10.24 -8.87 17.12
N GLU A 180 10.17 -7.54 17.18
CA GLU A 180 9.53 -6.72 16.15
C GLU A 180 10.54 -5.84 15.41
N ALA A 181 10.31 -5.66 14.11
CA ALA A 181 11.04 -4.75 13.26
C ALA A 181 10.06 -3.99 12.37
N VAL A 182 10.43 -2.78 11.96
CA VAL A 182 9.58 -1.93 11.12
C VAL A 182 10.30 -1.60 9.83
N VAL A 183 9.61 -1.83 8.72
CA VAL A 183 10.01 -1.33 7.39
C VAL A 183 8.95 -0.36 6.89
N GLU A 184 9.35 0.84 6.54
CA GLU A 184 8.50 1.88 5.96
C GLU A 184 8.85 2.11 4.50
N HIS A 185 7.83 2.23 3.66
CA HIS A 185 7.91 2.61 2.26
C HIS A 185 7.08 3.87 2.03
N CYS A 186 7.69 4.94 1.55
CA CYS A 186 7.02 6.18 1.18
C CYS A 186 7.12 6.39 -0.33
N LEU A 187 5.98 6.36 -1.01
CA LEU A 187 5.86 6.55 -2.45
C LEU A 187 5.12 7.86 -2.71
N GLY A 188 5.85 8.85 -3.20
CA GLY A 188 5.33 10.15 -3.57
C GLY A 188 4.82 10.18 -5.02
N PHE A 189 3.83 11.04 -5.25
CA PHE A 189 3.31 11.37 -6.56
C PHE A 189 3.14 12.89 -6.66
N ASP A 190 3.91 13.50 -7.54
CA ASP A 190 3.92 14.96 -7.76
C ASP A 190 3.24 15.30 -9.08
N ASP A 191 2.27 16.20 -9.03
CA ASP A 191 1.59 16.70 -10.23
C ASP A 191 2.46 17.71 -10.98
N LYS A 192 2.18 17.87 -12.27
CA LYS A 192 2.77 18.96 -13.02
C LYS A 192 2.20 20.30 -12.50
N PRO A 193 3.04 21.32 -12.32
CA PRO A 193 2.59 22.68 -12.09
C PRO A 193 1.53 23.11 -13.10
N LYS A 194 0.41 23.65 -12.62
CA LYS A 194 -0.67 24.15 -13.50
C LYS A 194 -0.30 25.44 -14.25
N SER A 195 0.68 26.16 -13.75
CA SER A 195 1.21 27.39 -14.34
C SER A 195 2.70 27.56 -13.98
N PRO A 196 3.49 28.28 -14.79
CA PRO A 196 4.87 28.61 -14.44
C PRO A 196 4.93 29.30 -13.07
N GLY A 197 5.79 28.82 -12.17
CA GLY A 197 5.98 29.38 -10.83
C GLY A 197 4.99 28.92 -9.76
N ALA A 198 4.00 28.07 -10.09
CA ALA A 198 3.19 27.39 -9.09
C ALA A 198 3.85 26.06 -8.68
N GLU A 199 3.76 25.67 -7.41
CA GLU A 199 4.13 24.30 -7.01
C GLU A 199 3.08 23.31 -7.51
N GLY A 200 3.56 22.14 -7.94
CA GLY A 200 2.70 20.99 -8.19
C GLY A 200 2.03 20.51 -6.90
N LYS A 201 0.87 19.88 -7.01
CA LYS A 201 0.29 19.18 -5.86
C LYS A 201 1.18 17.98 -5.55
N ARG A 202 1.51 17.78 -4.29
CA ARG A 202 2.27 16.62 -3.82
C ARG A 202 1.36 15.73 -2.98
N SER A 203 1.36 14.44 -3.27
CA SER A 203 0.72 13.43 -2.45
C SER A 203 1.67 12.26 -2.23
N ARG A 204 1.39 11.47 -1.20
CA ARG A 204 2.17 10.27 -0.92
C ARG A 204 1.31 9.18 -0.32
N VAL A 205 1.76 7.95 -0.52
CA VAL A 205 1.35 6.80 0.28
C VAL A 205 2.55 6.38 1.12
N ARG A 206 2.32 6.23 2.43
CA ARG A 206 3.28 5.58 3.33
C ARG A 206 2.73 4.23 3.74
N VAL A 207 3.53 3.18 3.63
CA VAL A 207 3.20 1.82 4.07
C VAL A 207 4.26 1.38 5.05
N GLN A 208 3.87 1.18 6.30
CA GLN A 208 4.70 0.66 7.36
C GLN A 208 4.31 -0.80 7.62
N GLN A 209 5.24 -1.71 7.30
CA GLN A 209 5.16 -3.12 7.60
C GLN A 209 5.78 -3.35 8.98
N THR A 210 4.98 -3.85 9.92
CA THR A 210 5.50 -4.37 11.17
C THR A 210 5.77 -5.84 10.97
N LEU A 211 7.03 -6.22 11.08
CA LEU A 211 7.50 -7.59 11.01
C LEU A 211 7.60 -8.14 12.43
N ARG A 212 7.34 -9.43 12.58
CA ARG A 212 7.59 -10.16 13.83
C ARG A 212 8.37 -11.42 13.53
N PHE A 213 9.36 -11.70 14.37
CA PHE A 213 10.13 -12.94 14.30
C PHE A 213 9.35 -14.10 14.91
N ASP A 214 9.29 -15.21 14.18
CA ASP A 214 8.73 -16.49 14.62
C ASP A 214 9.89 -17.46 14.88
N ASP A 215 10.07 -17.85 16.14
CA ASP A 215 11.17 -18.75 16.53
C ASP A 215 10.99 -20.19 16.03
N ALA A 216 9.75 -20.63 15.81
CA ALA A 216 9.47 -21.98 15.31
C ALA A 216 9.86 -22.11 13.83
N GLU A 217 9.52 -21.11 13.03
CA GLU A 217 9.84 -21.05 11.60
C GLU A 217 11.21 -20.42 11.31
N LYS A 218 11.87 -19.86 12.33
CA LYS A 218 13.17 -19.15 12.25
C LYS A 218 13.17 -18.06 11.18
N MET A 219 12.08 -17.30 11.10
CA MET A 219 11.91 -16.31 10.06
C MET A 219 11.13 -15.08 10.53
N TRP A 220 11.43 -13.96 9.90
CA TRP A 220 10.60 -12.76 9.99
C TRP A 220 9.35 -12.94 9.12
N ALA A 221 8.19 -12.52 9.64
CA ALA A 221 6.93 -12.52 8.91
C ALA A 221 6.17 -11.20 9.11
N LEU A 222 5.29 -10.88 8.16
CA LEU A 222 4.41 -9.72 8.30
C LEU A 222 3.44 -9.95 9.47
N PHE A 223 3.44 -9.02 10.43
CA PHE A 223 2.52 -9.06 11.57
C PHE A 223 1.34 -8.09 11.39
N SER A 224 1.61 -6.87 10.92
CA SER A 224 0.56 -5.87 10.65
C SER A 224 1.06 -4.80 9.68
N ILE A 225 0.11 -4.05 9.12
CA ILE A 225 0.40 -2.93 8.22
C ILE A 225 -0.26 -1.67 8.79
N SER A 226 0.48 -0.57 8.84
CA SER A 226 -0.10 0.77 8.93
C SER A 226 0.13 1.47 7.61
N ALA A 227 -0.90 2.07 7.04
CA ALA A 227 -0.76 2.82 5.81
C ALA A 227 -1.42 4.19 5.90
N TRP A 228 -0.82 5.15 5.22
CA TRP A 228 -1.28 6.52 5.15
C TRP A 228 -1.44 6.91 3.69
N LYS A 229 -2.46 7.72 3.43
CA LYS A 229 -2.60 8.46 2.19
C LYS A 229 -2.66 9.93 2.54
N GLU A 230 -1.66 10.68 2.11
CA GLU A 230 -1.38 12.02 2.60
C GLU A 230 -1.17 13.00 1.44
N PHE A 231 -1.50 14.26 1.70
CA PHE A 231 -1.30 15.39 0.81
C PHE A 231 -0.42 16.41 1.51
N TYR A 232 0.49 17.01 0.74
CA TYR A 232 1.28 18.12 1.26
C TYR A 232 0.37 19.31 1.52
N TYR A 233 0.48 19.87 2.72
CA TYR A 233 -0.30 21.01 3.17
C TYR A 233 0.54 22.28 3.13
N GLU A 234 1.66 22.31 3.86
CA GLU A 234 2.53 23.48 3.95
C GLU A 234 3.97 23.11 4.37
N PRO A 235 4.93 24.05 4.35
CA PRO A 235 6.28 23.81 4.85
C PRO A 235 6.27 23.40 6.33
N PHE A 236 7.27 22.61 6.73
CA PHE A 236 7.39 22.12 8.10
C PHE A 236 7.29 23.26 9.12
N ASN A 237 6.35 23.13 10.05
CA ASN A 237 6.09 24.05 11.15
C ASN A 237 5.82 23.28 12.45
N ASN A 238 6.32 22.05 12.54
CA ASN A 238 6.23 21.17 13.70
C ASN A 238 4.80 20.98 14.24
N ALA A 239 3.84 20.82 13.33
CA ALA A 239 2.41 20.66 13.60
C ALA A 239 1.70 21.89 14.21
N ALA A 240 2.29 23.09 14.12
CA ALA A 240 1.65 24.29 14.66
C ALA A 240 0.35 24.66 13.91
N SER A 241 0.30 24.48 12.59
CA SER A 241 -0.88 24.81 11.76
C SER A 241 -1.84 23.62 11.59
N LEU A 242 -1.34 22.41 11.80
CA LEU A 242 -2.06 21.15 11.61
C LEU A 242 -3.30 21.05 12.53
N CYS A 243 -3.24 21.57 13.75
CA CYS A 243 -4.37 21.58 14.69
C CYS A 243 -5.60 22.42 14.23
N ALA A 244 -5.51 23.14 13.10
CA ALA A 244 -6.57 24.01 12.58
C ALA A 244 -7.13 23.57 11.20
N SER A 245 -6.68 22.43 10.65
CA SER A 245 -7.12 21.95 9.34
C SER A 245 -8.19 20.86 9.44
N CYS A 246 -9.08 20.82 8.45
CA CYS A 246 -10.18 19.85 8.32
C CYS A 246 -9.72 18.40 8.05
N GLY A 247 -8.44 18.04 8.19
CA GLY A 247 -7.98 16.66 7.98
C GLY A 247 -7.93 16.17 6.54
N GLY A 248 -8.28 17.04 5.58
CA GLY A 248 -8.39 16.72 4.17
C GLY A 248 -9.52 15.74 3.85
N PRO A 249 -10.23 15.89 2.72
CA PRO A 249 -11.21 14.88 2.33
C PRO A 249 -10.51 13.53 2.01
N ASN A 250 -11.30 12.45 2.06
CA ASN A 250 -11.02 11.09 1.56
C ASN A 250 -10.38 10.10 2.53
N LYS A 251 -11.26 9.59 3.40
CA LYS A 251 -11.22 8.19 3.83
C LYS A 251 -10.95 7.29 2.61
N TRP A 252 -10.22 6.22 2.82
CA TRP A 252 -9.80 5.31 1.75
C TRP A 252 -9.79 3.84 2.20
N GLY A 253 -9.72 3.56 3.50
CA GLY A 253 -9.67 2.20 4.05
C GLY A 253 -10.95 1.38 3.83
N GLU A 254 -12.09 2.04 3.64
CA GLU A 254 -13.38 1.37 3.36
C GLU A 254 -13.58 0.98 1.89
N TYR A 255 -12.70 1.45 0.99
CA TYR A 255 -12.83 1.19 -0.44
C TYR A 255 -12.40 -0.24 -0.78
N PRO A 256 -12.90 -0.81 -1.89
CA PRO A 256 -12.47 -2.13 -2.33
C PRO A 256 -10.98 -2.17 -2.69
N VAL A 257 -10.38 -3.33 -2.46
CA VAL A 257 -9.04 -3.67 -2.96
C VAL A 257 -9.09 -3.83 -4.49
N MET A 258 -8.01 -3.41 -5.16
CA MET A 258 -7.86 -3.69 -6.59
C MET A 258 -7.27 -5.09 -6.79
N PRO A 259 -7.71 -5.85 -7.81
CA PRO A 259 -7.15 -7.17 -8.09
C PRO A 259 -5.67 -7.08 -8.49
N SER A 260 -4.90 -8.14 -8.25
CA SER A 260 -3.46 -8.20 -8.55
C SER A 260 -3.14 -7.97 -10.04
N GLU A 261 -4.09 -8.33 -10.89
CA GLU A 261 -4.13 -8.19 -12.34
C GLU A 261 -4.04 -6.73 -12.77
N THR A 262 -4.56 -5.80 -11.97
CA THR A 262 -4.41 -4.34 -12.21
C THR A 262 -2.93 -3.97 -12.35
N PHE A 263 -2.06 -4.62 -11.58
CA PHE A 263 -0.62 -4.37 -11.60
C PHE A 263 0.07 -5.19 -12.69
N THR A 264 -0.32 -6.43 -12.92
CA THR A 264 0.47 -7.34 -13.78
C THR A 264 0.06 -7.32 -15.24
N GLU A 265 -1.21 -7.06 -15.55
CA GLU A 265 -1.71 -7.09 -16.92
C GLU A 265 -1.36 -5.81 -17.69
N GLY A 266 -1.47 -5.88 -19.02
CA GLY A 266 -1.22 -4.78 -19.95
C GLY A 266 0.25 -4.52 -20.28
N THR A 267 0.47 -3.54 -21.14
CA THR A 267 1.82 -3.11 -21.53
C THR A 267 2.24 -1.94 -20.64
N TRP A 268 3.43 -2.05 -20.05
CA TRP A 268 4.01 -1.04 -19.19
C TRP A 268 5.28 -0.47 -19.83
N GLU A 269 5.48 0.84 -19.67
CA GLU A 269 6.68 1.58 -20.06
C GLU A 269 7.36 2.13 -18.80
N GLY A 270 8.69 2.28 -18.84
CA GLY A 270 9.49 2.74 -17.69
C GLY A 270 10.36 1.64 -17.11
N ASP A 271 10.54 1.65 -15.80
CA ASP A 271 11.39 0.70 -15.09
C ASP A 271 10.85 -0.74 -15.16
N VAL A 272 11.77 -1.69 -15.14
CA VAL A 272 11.42 -3.12 -15.15
C VAL A 272 10.98 -3.53 -13.75
N TRP A 273 9.80 -4.16 -13.68
CA TRP A 273 9.30 -4.79 -12.47
C TRP A 273 9.09 -6.28 -12.74
N ASP A 274 9.79 -7.11 -11.96
CA ASP A 274 9.79 -8.58 -12.08
C ASP A 274 8.45 -9.23 -11.64
N GLY A 275 7.47 -8.42 -11.23
CA GLY A 275 6.21 -8.88 -10.66
C GLY A 275 6.29 -9.08 -9.15
N PHE A 276 5.20 -9.63 -8.61
CA PHE A 276 5.13 -10.13 -7.24
C PHE A 276 6.01 -11.37 -7.11
N LEU A 277 7.00 -11.32 -6.22
CA LEU A 277 7.97 -12.40 -6.03
C LEU A 277 7.33 -13.63 -5.41
N GLY A 278 6.30 -13.44 -4.57
CA GLY A 278 5.63 -14.53 -3.88
C GLY A 278 4.62 -15.32 -4.70
N GLN A 279 4.33 -14.91 -5.95
CA GLN A 279 3.24 -15.49 -6.75
C GLN A 279 1.93 -15.63 -5.95
N SER A 280 1.57 -14.58 -5.19
CA SER A 280 0.47 -14.44 -4.20
C SER A 280 0.80 -14.76 -2.74
N ASP A 281 1.86 -15.52 -2.44
CA ASP A 281 2.28 -15.74 -1.06
C ASP A 281 2.95 -14.48 -0.48
N GLY A 282 2.56 -14.07 0.72
CA GLY A 282 3.02 -12.83 1.35
C GLY A 282 2.54 -11.52 0.71
N LEU A 283 1.71 -11.58 -0.34
CA LEU A 283 1.10 -10.40 -0.98
C LEU A 283 -0.21 -10.02 -0.28
N VAL A 284 -0.29 -8.76 0.14
CA VAL A 284 -1.47 -8.15 0.76
C VAL A 284 -1.91 -6.96 -0.09
N LEU A 285 -3.06 -7.09 -0.73
CA LEU A 285 -3.69 -6.02 -1.51
C LEU A 285 -4.50 -5.12 -0.56
N LEU A 286 -4.29 -3.82 -0.68
CA LEU A 286 -4.94 -2.80 0.14
C LEU A 286 -5.85 -1.91 -0.74
N PRO A 287 -6.81 -1.20 -0.13
CA PRO A 287 -7.71 -0.32 -0.85
C PRO A 287 -6.99 0.74 -1.70
N THR A 288 -7.64 1.15 -2.78
CA THR A 288 -7.18 2.27 -3.66
C THR A 288 -5.83 2.05 -4.35
N GLY A 289 -5.49 0.80 -4.66
CA GLY A 289 -4.33 0.45 -5.49
C GLY A 289 -3.02 0.35 -4.71
N ILE A 290 -3.08 0.20 -3.39
CA ILE A 290 -1.89 0.03 -2.55
C ILE A 290 -1.66 -1.47 -2.33
N TYR A 291 -0.42 -1.91 -2.19
CA TYR A 291 -0.12 -3.26 -1.69
C TYR A 291 1.11 -3.27 -0.79
N SER A 292 1.20 -4.35 -0.01
CA SER A 292 2.34 -4.76 0.80
C SER A 292 2.72 -6.19 0.41
N GLU A 293 3.99 -6.46 0.16
CA GLU A 293 4.52 -7.81 -0.07
C GLU A 293 5.67 -8.06 0.89
N VAL A 294 5.60 -9.13 1.68
CA VAL A 294 6.68 -9.61 2.55
C VAL A 294 6.91 -11.08 2.25
N VAL A 295 8.05 -11.42 1.67
CA VAL A 295 8.29 -12.76 1.14
C VAL A 295 9.77 -13.10 1.10
N THR A 296 10.12 -14.38 1.12
CA THR A 296 11.46 -14.84 0.75
C THR A 296 11.51 -15.09 -0.75
N ASP A 297 12.37 -14.37 -1.48
CA ASP A 297 12.57 -14.55 -2.91
C ASP A 297 13.16 -15.95 -3.17
N LYS A 298 12.39 -16.80 -3.84
CA LYS A 298 12.77 -18.19 -4.14
C LYS A 298 13.99 -18.31 -5.07
N THR A 299 14.34 -17.24 -5.77
CA THR A 299 15.47 -17.21 -6.71
C THR A 299 16.78 -16.87 -6.01
N THR A 300 16.74 -15.89 -5.10
CA THR A 300 17.92 -15.34 -4.44
C THR A 300 18.10 -15.85 -3.01
N GLY A 301 17.02 -16.26 -2.35
CA GLY A 301 16.98 -16.56 -0.92
C GLY A 301 16.82 -15.32 -0.04
N ASP A 302 16.80 -14.12 -0.63
CA ASP A 302 16.67 -12.87 0.14
C ASP A 302 15.28 -12.76 0.77
N PHE A 303 15.23 -12.25 2.00
CA PHE A 303 13.99 -11.78 2.62
C PHE A 303 13.65 -10.39 2.08
N VAL A 304 12.47 -10.24 1.47
CA VAL A 304 12.08 -9.05 0.71
C VAL A 304 10.84 -8.40 1.31
N CYS A 305 10.96 -7.11 1.58
CA CYS A 305 9.87 -6.20 1.94
C CYS A 305 9.61 -5.26 0.76
N SER A 306 8.42 -5.30 0.17
CA SER A 306 8.02 -4.38 -0.90
C SER A 306 6.68 -3.72 -0.59
N ALA A 307 6.50 -2.50 -1.06
CA ALA A 307 5.19 -1.88 -1.14
C ALA A 307 5.06 -1.18 -2.50
N GLY A 308 3.82 -1.06 -2.96
CA GLY A 308 3.55 -0.35 -4.20
C GLY A 308 2.25 0.42 -4.17
N TRP A 309 2.15 1.35 -5.10
CA TRP A 309 1.00 2.21 -5.28
C TRP A 309 0.70 2.35 -6.77
N PHE A 310 -0.49 1.88 -7.14
CA PHE A 310 -1.11 2.12 -8.42
C PHE A 310 -1.96 3.40 -8.35
N VAL A 311 -1.58 4.37 -9.16
CA VAL A 311 -2.23 5.66 -9.32
C VAL A 311 -3.10 5.58 -10.58
N PRO A 312 -4.43 5.47 -10.47
CA PRO A 312 -5.31 5.30 -11.63
C PRO A 312 -5.41 6.57 -12.48
N ASP A 313 -5.69 6.38 -13.77
CA ASP A 313 -6.02 7.43 -14.73
C ASP A 313 -7.47 7.90 -14.48
N ARG A 314 -7.60 8.83 -13.54
CA ARG A 314 -8.79 9.64 -13.23
C ARG A 314 -10.13 8.90 -12.98
N ASP A 315 -10.41 8.63 -11.69
CA ASP A 315 -11.77 8.63 -11.12
C ASP A 315 -11.83 9.11 -9.64
N ALA A 316 -10.72 9.57 -9.07
CA ALA A 316 -10.68 10.12 -7.72
C ALA A 316 -10.75 11.65 -7.78
N SER A 317 -11.79 12.26 -7.21
CA SER A 317 -12.01 13.71 -7.13
C SER A 317 -10.91 14.51 -6.39
N TYR A 318 -9.85 13.86 -5.92
CA TYR A 318 -8.87 14.45 -5.00
C TYR A 318 -7.43 13.95 -5.15
N LEU A 319 -7.14 13.03 -6.06
CA LEU A 319 -5.75 12.90 -6.54
C LEU A 319 -5.45 14.13 -7.41
N PRO A 320 -4.19 14.58 -7.48
CA PRO A 320 -3.84 15.54 -8.51
C PRO A 320 -4.28 15.00 -9.88
N PRO A 321 -4.83 15.81 -10.78
CA PRO A 321 -5.20 15.36 -12.11
C PRO A 321 -3.96 14.89 -12.88
N SER A 322 -3.59 13.61 -12.69
CA SER A 322 -2.70 12.89 -13.58
C SER A 322 -3.33 12.96 -14.97
N ARG A 323 -2.62 13.53 -15.93
CA ARG A 323 -2.99 13.42 -17.34
C ARG A 323 -2.68 12.01 -17.82
N ASP A 324 -3.70 11.34 -18.34
CA ASP A 324 -3.71 10.29 -19.38
C ASP A 324 -2.90 9.00 -19.15
N VAL A 325 -2.34 8.74 -17.95
CA VAL A 325 -1.56 7.52 -17.73
C VAL A 325 -1.68 6.93 -16.32
N GLU A 326 -2.07 5.66 -16.27
CA GLU A 326 -2.04 4.84 -15.05
C GLU A 326 -0.58 4.59 -14.64
N THR A 327 -0.22 4.95 -13.42
CA THR A 327 1.16 4.86 -12.92
C THR A 327 1.27 3.80 -11.84
N HIS A 328 2.33 2.99 -11.88
CA HIS A 328 2.68 2.06 -10.82
C HIS A 328 4.04 2.43 -10.23
N LEU A 329 4.03 2.73 -8.93
CA LEU A 329 5.20 3.05 -8.13
C LEU A 329 5.53 1.86 -7.23
N ILE A 330 6.80 1.50 -7.14
CA ILE A 330 7.28 0.36 -6.35
C ILE A 330 8.45 0.81 -5.48
N SER A 331 8.47 0.34 -4.24
CA SER A 331 9.60 0.40 -3.31
C SER A 331 9.90 -0.98 -2.78
N ARG A 332 11.19 -1.34 -2.66
CA ARG A 332 11.64 -2.65 -2.19
C ARG A 332 12.90 -2.54 -1.33
N ARG A 333 12.95 -3.32 -0.26
CA ARG A 333 14.15 -3.64 0.53
C ARG A 333 14.37 -5.16 0.50
N SER A 334 15.61 -5.60 0.30
CA SER A 334 15.99 -7.01 0.40
C SER A 334 17.10 -7.21 1.41
N TYR A 335 16.95 -8.24 2.23
CA TYR A 335 17.88 -8.65 3.27
C TYR A 335 18.43 -10.03 2.91
N GLY A 336 19.74 -10.21 3.07
CA GLY A 336 20.38 -11.49 2.82
C GLY A 336 19.98 -12.54 3.85
N ASP A 337 20.43 -13.77 3.63
CA ASP A 337 20.37 -14.87 4.60
C ASP A 337 21.10 -14.55 5.92
N ASP A 338 22.13 -13.70 5.84
CA ASP A 338 22.83 -13.14 7.00
C ASP A 338 22.05 -12.06 7.73
N GLY A 339 20.87 -11.66 7.25
CA GLY A 339 20.04 -10.60 7.83
C GLY A 339 20.43 -9.18 7.41
N ALA A 340 21.57 -8.99 6.72
CA ALA A 340 22.03 -7.66 6.32
C ALA A 340 21.25 -7.12 5.12
N LEU A 341 20.92 -5.82 5.14
CA LEU A 341 20.32 -5.14 3.99
C LEU A 341 21.26 -5.25 2.77
N ARG A 342 20.77 -5.83 1.67
CA ARG A 342 21.48 -5.96 0.40
C ARG A 342 21.10 -4.85 -0.56
N HIS A 343 19.81 -4.63 -0.72
CA HIS A 343 19.28 -3.72 -1.72
C HIS A 343 18.12 -2.90 -1.17
N ALA A 344 18.08 -1.63 -1.57
CA ALA A 344 16.94 -0.75 -1.41
C ALA A 344 16.68 -0.11 -2.78
N THR A 345 15.53 -0.36 -3.39
CA THR A 345 15.29 -0.01 -4.80
C THR A 345 13.92 0.58 -5.02
N PHE A 346 13.81 1.37 -6.08
CA PHE A 346 12.56 1.94 -6.55
C PHE A 346 12.38 1.66 -8.04
N ALA A 347 11.11 1.62 -8.44
CA ALA A 347 10.73 1.57 -9.84
C ALA A 347 9.48 2.41 -10.06
N LYS A 348 9.45 3.11 -11.20
CA LYS A 348 8.26 3.74 -11.75
C LYS A 348 7.99 3.18 -13.13
N ARG A 349 6.73 2.85 -13.37
CA ARG A 349 6.27 2.48 -14.71
C ARG A 349 4.86 3.01 -14.96
N GLU A 350 4.55 3.22 -16.22
CA GLU A 350 3.32 3.82 -16.68
C GLU A 350 2.67 2.90 -17.71
N ARG A 351 1.34 2.76 -17.68
CA ARG A 351 0.67 1.92 -18.67
C ARG A 351 0.78 2.56 -20.04
N ALA A 352 1.27 1.82 -21.03
CA ALA A 352 1.37 2.31 -22.39
C ALA A 352 -0.02 2.75 -22.88
N SER A 353 -0.14 4.00 -23.34
CA SER A 353 -1.38 4.47 -23.92
C SER A 353 -1.76 3.57 -25.10
N THR A 354 -3.00 3.04 -25.10
CA THR A 354 -3.54 2.35 -26.28
C THR A 354 -3.72 3.40 -27.36
N SER A 355 -2.65 3.65 -28.11
CA SER A 355 -2.72 4.44 -29.34
C SER A 355 -3.67 3.69 -30.27
N ALA A 356 -4.94 4.07 -30.26
CA ALA A 356 -5.89 3.68 -31.28
C ALA A 356 -5.28 4.18 -32.60
N LYS A 357 -4.68 3.26 -33.36
CA LYS A 357 -4.37 3.47 -34.76
C LYS A 357 -5.69 3.83 -35.43
N LYS A 358 -5.90 5.13 -35.68
CA LYS A 358 -6.95 5.61 -36.57
C LYS A 358 -6.63 5.25 -38.00
#